data_AF-A0A7W0QIZ9-F1
#
_entry.id   AF-A0A7W0QIZ9-F1
#
_cell.length_a   1.000
_cell.length_b   1.000
_cell.length_c   1.000
_cell.angle_alpha   90.00
_cell.angle_beta   90.00
_cell.angle_gamma   90.00
#
_symmetry.space_group_name_H-M   'P 1'
#
loop_
_entity.id
_entity.type
_entity.pdbx_description
1 polymer ?
#
loop_
_entity_poly.entity_id
_entity_poly.type
_entity_poly.pdbx_seq_one_letter_code
_entity_poly.pdbx_strand_id
1 'polypeptide(L)'
;MAGPLDEFVARITRMVAEFAQEHELEQAELRIELADGSHYLVATTAADPGFGFFSLTPHPLDGEEPRRVIVPIGAVKAIEISAPDPERRVG
;
A
#
# COMPACT_ATOMS: atom_id res chain seq x y z
N MET A 1 19.32 2.29 13.66
CA MET A 1 19.22 1.58 12.38
C MET A 1 17.76 1.23 12.18
N ALA A 2 17.21 1.44 10.99
CA ALA A 2 15.85 1.02 10.67
C ALA A 2 15.81 -0.51 10.64
N GLY A 3 14.73 -1.14 11.11
CA GLY A 3 14.59 -2.59 11.04
C GLY A 3 14.29 -3.06 9.61
N PRO A 4 14.34 -4.38 9.32
CA PRO A 4 14.02 -4.91 7.99
C PRO A 4 12.65 -4.48 7.46
N LEU A 5 11.68 -4.27 8.35
CA LEU A 5 10.35 -3.83 7.97
C LEU A 5 10.27 -2.33 7.66
N ASP A 6 11.00 -1.50 8.39
CA ASP A 6 11.15 -0.09 8.05
C ASP A 6 11.80 0.07 6.67
N GLU A 7 12.80 -0.75 6.36
CA GLU A 7 13.44 -0.77 5.04
C GLU A 7 12.47 -1.21 3.94
N PHE A 8 11.63 -2.20 4.19
CA PHE A 8 10.59 -2.64 3.27
C PHE A 8 9.58 -1.52 2.97
N VAL A 9 9.05 -0.87 4.00
CA VAL A 9 8.12 0.27 3.86
C VAL A 9 8.79 1.42 3.12
N ALA A 10 10.02 1.78 3.49
CA ALA A 10 10.78 2.83 2.81
C ALA A 10 11.03 2.50 1.33
N ARG A 11 11.30 1.22 1.01
CA ARG A 11 11.48 0.76 -0.37
C ARG A 11 10.20 0.87 -1.18
N ILE A 12 9.04 0.47 -0.63
CA ILE A 12 7.75 0.62 -1.32
C ILE A 12 7.47 2.09 -1.62
N THR A 13 7.56 2.96 -0.61
CA THR A 13 7.32 4.39 -0.77
C THR A 13 8.24 4.99 -1.84
N ARG A 14 9.51 4.57 -1.89
CA ARG A 14 10.43 5.00 -2.92
C ARG A 14 10.02 4.51 -4.32
N MET A 15 9.68 3.22 -4.47
CA MET A 15 9.25 2.67 -5.77
C MET A 15 7.99 3.35 -6.29
N VAL A 16 7.04 3.70 -5.42
CA VAL A 16 5.83 4.46 -5.80
C VAL A 16 6.20 5.85 -6.31
N ALA A 17 7.10 6.55 -5.61
CA ALA A 17 7.55 7.88 -6.02
C ALA A 17 8.39 7.86 -7.31
N GLU A 18 9.23 6.85 -7.49
CA GLU A 18 10.02 6.62 -8.72
C GLU A 18 9.09 6.37 -9.90
N PHE A 19 8.11 5.47 -9.75
CA PHE A 19 7.13 5.17 -10.81
C PHE A 19 6.31 6.41 -11.20
N ALA A 20 5.85 7.21 -10.24
CA ALA A 20 5.13 8.44 -10.52
C ALA A 20 5.99 9.42 -11.34
N GLN A 21 7.28 9.56 -11.00
CA GLN A 21 8.20 10.42 -11.75
C GLN A 21 8.49 9.88 -13.15
N GLU A 22 8.75 8.57 -13.29
CA GLU A 22 9.05 7.92 -14.57
C GLU A 22 7.89 8.05 -15.58
N HIS A 23 6.66 8.13 -15.09
CA HIS A 23 5.45 8.19 -15.91
C HIS A 23 4.76 9.57 -15.90
N GLU A 24 5.41 10.61 -15.37
CA GLU A 24 4.88 11.98 -15.31
C GLU A 24 3.49 12.08 -14.62
N LEU A 25 3.26 11.24 -13.60
CA LEU A 25 2.01 11.19 -12.85
C LEU A 25 2.07 12.14 -11.64
N GLU A 26 0.96 12.82 -11.34
CA GLU A 26 0.83 13.57 -10.08
C GLU A 26 0.95 12.65 -8.85
N GLN A 27 0.37 11.45 -8.96
CA GLN A 27 0.44 10.39 -7.96
C GLN A 27 0.28 9.02 -8.64
N ALA A 28 1.03 8.02 -8.20
CA ALA A 28 0.83 6.63 -8.59
C ALA A 28 -0.07 5.90 -7.57
N GLU A 29 -0.82 4.91 -8.03
CA GLU A 29 -1.61 4.05 -7.17
C GLU A 29 -0.76 2.90 -6.62
N LEU A 30 -0.99 2.55 -5.36
CA LEU A 30 -0.42 1.38 -4.70
C LEU A 30 -1.53 0.41 -4.36
N ARG A 31 -1.47 -0.82 -4.89
CA ARG A 31 -2.40 -1.90 -4.55
C ARG A 31 -1.66 -3.02 -3.83
N ILE A 32 -2.25 -3.51 -2.74
CA ILE A 32 -1.77 -4.70 -2.03
C ILE A 32 -2.83 -5.79 -2.13
N GLU A 33 -2.44 -6.95 -2.66
CA GLU A 33 -3.22 -8.19 -2.62
C GLU A 33 -2.72 -9.07 -1.48
N LEU A 34 -3.66 -9.57 -0.68
CA LEU A 34 -3.40 -10.56 0.35
C LEU A 34 -3.66 -11.98 -0.16
N ALA A 35 -3.05 -12.96 0.52
CA ALA A 35 -3.19 -14.38 0.19
C ALA A 35 -4.62 -14.92 0.31
N ASP A 36 -5.51 -14.22 1.04
CA ASP A 36 -6.93 -14.53 1.15
C ASP A 36 -7.77 -13.99 -0.02
N GLY A 37 -7.14 -13.27 -0.97
CA GLY A 37 -7.81 -12.62 -2.10
C GLY A 37 -8.33 -11.21 -1.81
N SER A 38 -8.15 -10.68 -0.60
CA SER A 38 -8.46 -9.30 -0.27
C SER A 38 -7.53 -8.34 -1.01
N HIS A 39 -8.05 -7.20 -1.42
CA HIS A 39 -7.26 -6.15 -2.08
C HIS A 39 -7.50 -4.78 -1.44
N TYR A 40 -6.43 -4.01 -1.30
CA TYR A 40 -6.49 -2.64 -0.79
C TYR A 40 -5.86 -1.68 -1.78
N LEU A 41 -6.58 -0.61 -2.12
CA LEU A 41 -5.98 0.59 -2.69
C LEU A 41 -5.39 1.39 -1.52
N VAL A 42 -4.07 1.48 -1.45
CA VAL A 42 -3.34 1.89 -0.25
C VAL A 42 -2.96 3.36 -0.33
N ALA A 43 -3.44 4.15 0.64
CA ALA A 43 -3.04 5.53 0.82
C ALA A 43 -1.68 5.66 1.52
N THR A 44 -1.45 4.86 2.57
CA THR A 44 -0.17 4.86 3.31
C THR A 44 0.19 3.47 3.82
N THR A 45 1.49 3.21 3.99
CA THR A 45 2.03 2.03 4.69
C THR A 45 2.90 2.46 5.86
N ALA A 46 2.95 1.64 6.92
CA ALA A 46 3.78 1.88 8.09
C ALA A 46 4.33 0.56 8.65
N ALA A 47 5.54 0.61 9.23
CA ALA A 47 6.25 -0.57 9.75
C ALA A 47 5.76 -1.03 11.14
N ASP A 48 4.80 -0.35 11.75
CA ASP A 48 4.23 -0.76 13.03
C ASP A 48 3.33 -2.01 12.89
N PRO A 49 3.40 -2.98 13.82
CA PRO A 49 3.94 -2.92 15.18
C PRO A 49 5.18 -3.84 15.44
N GLY A 50 5.95 -4.17 14.41
CA GLY A 50 7.02 -5.18 14.51
C GLY A 50 6.48 -6.63 14.46
N PHE A 51 7.30 -7.62 14.85
CA PHE A 51 6.94 -9.06 14.84
C PHE A 51 6.50 -9.64 13.48
N GLY A 52 6.96 -9.04 12.38
CA GLY A 52 6.59 -9.47 11.03
C GLY A 52 5.22 -9.00 10.57
N PHE A 53 4.64 -7.99 11.22
CA PHE A 53 3.39 -7.34 10.82
C PHE A 53 3.67 -5.92 10.34
N PHE A 54 2.93 -5.47 9.33
CA PHE A 54 2.94 -4.10 8.87
C PHE A 54 1.52 -3.56 8.72
N SER A 55 1.42 -2.24 8.77
CA SER A 55 0.17 -1.52 8.68
C SER A 55 -0.02 -0.93 7.28
N LEU A 56 -1.22 -1.05 6.73
CA LEU A 56 -1.67 -0.28 5.57
C LEU A 56 -2.93 0.51 5.93
N THR A 57 -3.03 1.73 5.41
CA THR A 57 -4.22 2.56 5.49
C THR A 57 -4.79 2.62 4.08
N PRO A 58 -5.94 1.99 3.79
CA PRO A 58 -6.59 2.10 2.50
C PRO A 58 -7.11 3.53 2.26
N HIS A 59 -7.28 3.90 1.00
CA HIS A 59 -8.13 5.05 0.67
C HIS A 59 -9.56 4.77 1.16
N PRO A 60 -10.20 5.74 1.85
CA PRO A 60 -11.59 5.57 2.29
C PRO A 60 -12.51 5.54 1.08
N LEU A 61 -13.49 4.62 1.11
CA LEU A 61 -14.60 4.66 0.16
C LEU A 61 -15.60 5.75 0.56
N ASP A 62 -16.46 6.16 -0.38
CA ASP A 62 -17.45 7.22 -0.14
C ASP A 62 -18.34 6.87 1.06
N GLY A 63 -18.21 7.66 2.14
CA GLY A 63 -18.98 7.48 3.38
C GLY A 63 -18.34 6.56 4.43
N GLU A 64 -17.16 6.00 4.17
CA GLU A 64 -16.42 5.20 5.15
C GLU A 64 -15.50 6.05 6.04
N GLU A 65 -15.38 5.66 7.31
CA GLU A 65 -14.35 6.20 8.19
C GLU A 65 -12.96 5.64 7.83
N PRO A 66 -11.89 6.44 7.96
CA PRO A 66 -10.53 5.95 7.78
C PRO A 66 -10.23 4.77 8.71
N ARG A 67 -9.64 3.71 8.17
CA ARG A 67 -9.26 2.51 8.94
C ARG A 67 -7.83 2.10 8.68
N ARG A 68 -7.22 1.45 9.67
CA ARG A 68 -5.90 0.82 9.57
C ARG A 68 -6.04 -0.68 9.54
N VAL A 69 -5.36 -1.32 8.60
CA VAL A 69 -5.28 -2.77 8.46
C VAL A 69 -3.86 -3.20 8.85
N ILE A 70 -3.75 -4.12 9.80
CA ILE A 70 -2.48 -4.67 10.25
C ILE A 70 -2.43 -6.12 9.80
N VAL A 71 -1.45 -6.47 8.96
CA VAL A 71 -1.33 -7.79 8.35
C VAL A 71 0.09 -8.33 8.52
N PRO A 72 0.28 -9.66 8.62
CA PRO A 72 1.61 -10.23 8.57
C PRO A 72 2.20 -10.03 7.18
N ILE A 73 3.50 -9.73 7.09
CA ILE A 73 4.19 -9.57 5.81
C ILE A 73 4.06 -10.81 4.92
N GLY A 74 4.02 -12.00 5.52
CA GLY A 74 3.82 -13.26 4.83
C GLY A 74 2.42 -13.46 4.24
N ALA A 75 1.44 -12.61 4.57
CA ALA A 75 0.13 -12.63 3.91
C ALA A 75 0.10 -11.81 2.62
N VAL A 76 1.13 -11.00 2.31
CA VAL A 76 1.17 -10.25 1.06
C VAL A 76 1.43 -11.21 -0.09
N LYS A 77 0.50 -11.28 -1.03
CA LYS A 77 0.61 -12.06 -2.25
C LYS A 77 1.22 -11.25 -3.39
N ALA A 78 0.79 -10.00 -3.56
CA ALA A 78 1.31 -9.10 -4.59
C ALA A 78 1.25 -7.64 -4.14
N ILE A 79 2.17 -6.85 -4.68
CA ILE A 79 2.20 -5.38 -4.57
C ILE A 79 2.27 -4.84 -6.00
N GLU A 80 1.31 -4.03 -6.37
CA GLU A 80 1.19 -3.44 -7.70
C GLU A 80 1.26 -1.92 -7.59
N ILE A 81 2.01 -1.31 -8.51
CA ILE A 81 2.12 0.14 -8.66
C ILE A 81 1.65 0.46 -10.08
N SER A 82 0.69 1.36 -10.21
CA SER A 82 0.06 1.69 -11.49
C SER A 82 -0.25 3.18 -11.61
N ALA A 83 -0.61 3.62 -12.81
CA ALA A 83 -1.27 4.91 -12.98
C ALA A 83 -2.66 4.89 -12.30
N PRO A 84 -3.18 6.05 -11.87
CA PRO A 84 -4.52 6.13 -11.32
C PRO A 84 -5.60 5.68 -12.28
N ASP A 85 -6.58 4.90 -11.78
CA ASP A 85 -7.72 4.44 -12.56
C ASP A 85 -9.01 5.13 -12.09
N PRO A 86 -9.46 6.21 -12.77
CA PRO A 86 -10.58 7.03 -12.32
C PRO A 86 -11.93 6.32 -12.39
N GLU A 87 -12.04 5.23 -13.15
CA GLU A 87 -13.27 4.43 -13.25
C GLU A 87 -13.32 3.32 -12.19
N ARG A 88 -12.18 2.99 -11.59
CA ARG A 88 -12.03 1.93 -10.61
C ARG A 88 -12.13 2.47 -9.19
N ARG A 89 -13.25 3.14 -8.89
CA ARG A 89 -13.72 3.30 -7.51
C ARG A 89 -14.10 1.92 -7.01
N VAL A 90 -13.19 1.30 -6.27
CA VAL A 90 -13.34 -0.05 -5.71
C VAL A 90 -14.61 -0.08 -4.86
N GLY A 91 -15.53 -0.98 -5.19
CA GLY A 91 -16.69 -1.32 -4.36
C GLY A 91 -16.37 -2.38 -3.31
#